data_AF-A0A9W7X0R2-F1
#
_entry.id   AF-A0A9W7X0R2-F1
#
_cell.length_a   1.000
_cell.length_b   1.000
_cell.length_c   1.000
_cell.angle_alpha   90.00
_cell.angle_beta   90.00
_cell.angle_gamma   90.00
#
_symmetry.space_group_name_H-M   'P 1'
#
loop_
_entity.id
_entity.type
_entity.pdbx_description
1 polymer ?
#
loop_
_entity_poly.entity_id
_entity_poly.type
_entity_poly.pdbx_seq_one_letter_code
_entity_poly.pdbx_strand_id
1 'polypeptide(L)'
;MKTSRGSGRASTQGPRRAAERKTNVRSQKSKPSAADSHPGQSQKNGAVARNTKSQQSWKPLTKSSLLALENMLGLSFLSVLTLKNKDKEESQKHLNLLKNQFLAQCAQLSVPPRKYGDIINVSYQFKAESKKSEQSKKTLEALEENTRSIVGTLEEMEVKMDRLEEKCRILRSRIEEEEENAQEILQLPNQTVLRLPVLPPRPANEPSLQEHMMKMVANPSALVKALQTDLVVEDVRTFLTLAHKQVDAVQTNRNTLLD
;
A
#
# COMPACT_ATOMS: atom_id res chain seq x y z
N MET A 1 27.74 24.63 19.73
CA MET A 1 27.58 26.10 19.58
C MET A 1 26.35 26.41 18.72
N LYS A 2 25.95 27.67 18.61
CA LYS A 2 24.62 28.13 18.15
C LYS A 2 24.51 28.29 16.62
N THR A 3 23.29 28.07 16.10
CA THR A 3 22.63 28.80 14.97
C THR A 3 23.32 28.80 13.59
N SER A 4 22.61 28.77 12.46
CA SER A 4 21.51 29.68 12.14
C SER A 4 20.57 29.15 11.04
N ARG A 5 19.26 29.31 11.27
CA ARG A 5 18.21 29.13 10.25
C ARG A 5 17.58 30.51 9.98
N GLY A 6 17.75 31.00 8.76
CA GLY A 6 17.16 32.21 8.19
C GLY A 6 17.30 32.14 6.66
N SER A 7 16.62 32.93 5.84
CA SER A 7 15.65 34.01 6.10
C SER A 7 14.77 34.17 4.84
N GLY A 8 13.51 34.60 4.98
CA GLY A 8 12.62 34.83 3.83
C GLY A 8 11.14 34.95 4.24
N ARG A 9 10.65 36.19 4.38
CA ARG A 9 9.24 36.54 4.73
C ARG A 9 8.42 36.77 3.44
N ALA A 10 7.11 37.06 3.40
CA ALA A 10 6.13 37.48 4.42
C ALA A 10 4.69 37.06 3.94
N SER A 11 3.77 36.62 4.80
CA SER A 11 2.82 37.42 5.62
C SER A 11 1.61 38.03 4.89
N THR A 12 0.42 37.45 5.08
CA THR A 12 -0.85 38.19 5.20
C THR A 12 -1.71 37.63 6.34
N GLN A 13 -2.38 38.56 7.02
CA GLN A 13 -3.41 38.43 8.06
C GLN A 13 -4.52 37.43 7.66
N GLY A 14 -5.25 36.74 8.54
CA GLY A 14 -5.82 37.15 9.84
C GLY A 14 -6.70 36.02 10.45
N PRO A 15 -7.53 36.26 11.49
CA PRO A 15 -7.29 35.51 12.73
C PRO A 15 -8.41 34.58 13.28
N ARG A 16 -7.93 33.51 13.94
CA ARG A 16 -8.24 32.98 15.29
C ARG A 16 -9.69 32.93 15.84
N ARG A 17 -10.00 31.76 16.42
CA ARG A 17 -11.22 31.38 17.20
C ARG A 17 -11.56 32.31 18.37
N ALA A 18 -12.86 32.45 18.65
CA ALA A 18 -13.44 32.53 20.00
C ALA A 18 -14.89 32.02 19.99
N ALA A 19 -15.39 31.49 21.11
CA ALA A 19 -16.77 31.01 21.26
C ALA A 19 -17.30 31.29 22.68
N GLU A 20 -18.50 31.87 22.81
CA GLU A 20 -19.36 31.87 24.01
C GLU A 20 -20.83 32.07 23.56
N ARG A 21 -21.78 31.17 23.92
CA ARG A 21 -22.75 31.21 25.05
C ARG A 21 -23.85 32.28 24.88
N LYS A 22 -25.15 32.06 25.20
CA LYS A 22 -25.87 30.98 25.94
C LYS A 22 -27.41 31.08 25.76
N THR A 23 -28.16 30.08 26.28
CA THR A 23 -29.65 29.99 26.44
C THR A 23 -30.46 29.84 25.12
N ASN A 24 -31.55 29.06 24.98
CA ASN A 24 -32.34 28.16 25.85
C ASN A 24 -33.28 27.27 24.95
N VAL A 25 -33.93 26.14 25.31
CA VAL A 25 -33.92 25.22 26.48
C VAL A 25 -34.64 23.88 26.13
N ARG A 26 -34.54 22.86 27.02
CA ARG A 26 -35.39 21.64 27.18
C ARG A 26 -35.26 20.38 26.27
N SER A 27 -34.35 19.49 26.70
CA SER A 27 -34.51 18.02 26.94
C SER A 27 -35.22 17.06 25.96
N GLN A 28 -34.53 15.97 25.57
CA GLN A 28 -34.73 14.57 26.04
C GLN A 28 -33.40 13.78 25.81
N LYS A 29 -32.60 13.44 26.83
CA LYS A 29 -32.61 12.26 27.75
C LYS A 29 -32.12 10.90 27.16
N SER A 30 -30.78 10.78 27.03
CA SER A 30 -29.89 9.63 27.35
C SER A 30 -30.24 8.16 27.00
N LYS A 31 -29.33 7.53 26.22
CA LYS A 31 -28.97 6.08 26.16
C LYS A 31 -28.50 5.51 27.53
N PRO A 32 -28.48 4.17 27.79
CA PRO A 32 -27.44 3.18 27.37
C PRO A 32 -28.02 1.78 27.04
N SER A 33 -27.29 0.66 26.85
CA SER A 33 -26.05 0.32 26.11
C SER A 33 -26.00 -1.23 25.93
N ALA A 34 -25.33 -1.72 24.88
CA ALA A 34 -24.79 -3.08 24.61
C ALA A 34 -25.35 -4.35 25.30
N ALA A 35 -25.75 -5.35 24.49
CA ALA A 35 -25.36 -6.77 24.62
C ALA A 35 -25.90 -7.61 23.43
N ASP A 36 -25.15 -8.63 23.01
CA ASP A 36 -25.59 -9.63 22.04
C ASP A 36 -26.73 -10.53 22.58
N SER A 37 -27.68 -10.89 21.71
CA SER A 37 -28.42 -12.17 21.74
C SER A 37 -29.40 -12.28 20.57
N HIS A 38 -29.12 -13.19 19.63
CA HIS A 38 -30.19 -13.97 19.02
C HIS A 38 -30.65 -14.98 20.08
N PRO A 39 -31.96 -15.16 20.31
CA PRO A 39 -32.68 -16.16 19.51
C PRO A 39 -34.15 -15.78 19.21
N GLY A 40 -34.83 -16.62 18.42
CA GLY A 40 -36.29 -16.61 18.36
C GLY A 40 -36.88 -16.64 16.94
N GLN A 41 -36.76 -17.77 16.26
CA GLN A 41 -37.72 -18.09 15.20
C GLN A 41 -39.12 -18.15 15.83
N SER A 42 -39.98 -17.19 15.52
CA SER A 42 -41.42 -17.32 15.71
C SER A 42 -42.07 -17.39 14.35
N GLN A 43 -42.44 -18.60 13.93
CA GLN A 43 -43.37 -18.79 12.82
C GLN A 43 -44.72 -18.17 13.19
N LYS A 44 -44.89 -16.89 12.88
CA LYS A 44 -46.22 -16.31 12.70
C LYS A 44 -46.54 -16.35 11.23
N ASN A 45 -47.38 -17.30 10.86
CA ASN A 45 -48.12 -17.31 9.60
C ASN A 45 -49.10 -16.12 9.59
N GLY A 46 -48.54 -14.91 9.51
CA GLY A 46 -49.29 -13.69 9.27
C GLY A 46 -49.79 -13.73 7.84
N ALA A 47 -50.98 -14.30 7.66
CA ALA A 47 -51.67 -14.29 6.37
C ALA A 47 -51.62 -12.88 5.80
N VAL A 48 -51.07 -12.74 4.59
CA VAL A 48 -50.92 -11.45 3.91
C VAL A 48 -52.30 -10.83 3.77
N ALA A 49 -52.61 -9.89 4.66
CA ALA A 49 -53.80 -9.06 4.61
C ALA A 49 -53.66 -8.18 3.35
N ARG A 50 -54.13 -8.73 2.22
CA ARG A 50 -54.02 -8.12 0.89
C ARG A 50 -54.48 -6.67 0.96
N ASN A 51 -53.75 -5.81 0.26
CA ASN A 51 -53.86 -4.35 0.33
C ASN A 51 -55.24 -3.83 -0.13
N THR A 52 -56.26 -3.90 0.72
CA THR A 52 -57.62 -3.39 0.43
C THR A 52 -57.65 -1.86 0.39
N LYS A 53 -56.79 -1.19 1.16
CA LYS A 53 -56.66 0.28 1.21
C LYS A 53 -56.22 0.91 -0.12
N SER A 54 -55.50 0.17 -0.98
CA SER A 54 -55.09 0.68 -2.29
C SER A 54 -56.13 0.47 -3.39
N GLN A 55 -57.14 -0.38 -3.17
CA GLN A 55 -58.25 -0.58 -4.13
C GLN A 55 -59.34 0.49 -4.02
N GLN A 56 -59.52 1.10 -2.84
CA GLN A 56 -60.49 2.19 -2.63
C GLN A 56 -60.20 3.49 -3.41
N SER A 57 -59.00 3.63 -3.99
CA SER A 57 -58.64 4.80 -4.81
C SER A 57 -58.72 4.54 -6.32
N TRP A 58 -59.12 3.34 -6.75
CA TRP A 58 -59.23 2.99 -8.17
C TRP A 58 -60.41 3.73 -8.78
N LYS A 59 -60.23 4.22 -10.02
CA LYS A 59 -61.26 4.96 -10.75
C LYS A 59 -61.72 4.14 -11.96
N PRO A 60 -62.98 4.24 -12.38
CA PRO A 60 -63.39 3.69 -13.66
C PRO A 60 -62.57 4.33 -14.79
N LEU A 61 -62.36 3.58 -15.87
CA LEU A 61 -61.58 4.02 -17.02
C LEU A 61 -62.12 5.35 -17.58
N THR A 62 -61.22 6.29 -17.91
CA THR A 62 -61.65 7.60 -18.42
C THR A 62 -62.21 7.49 -19.84
N LYS A 63 -63.21 8.29 -20.18
CA LYS A 63 -63.79 8.33 -21.54
C LYS A 63 -62.73 8.54 -22.64
N SER A 64 -61.69 9.33 -22.37
CA SER A 64 -60.58 9.55 -23.29
C SER A 64 -59.70 8.31 -23.51
N SER A 65 -59.48 7.47 -22.49
CA SER A 65 -58.72 6.23 -22.64
C SER A 65 -59.56 5.11 -23.27
N LEU A 66 -60.87 5.09 -23.02
CA LEU A 66 -61.81 4.23 -23.76
C LEU A 66 -61.83 4.57 -25.26
N LEU A 67 -61.90 5.85 -25.62
CA LEU A 67 -61.78 6.31 -27.02
C LEU A 67 -60.42 5.96 -27.65
N ALA A 68 -59.33 6.01 -26.89
CA ALA A 68 -58.02 5.60 -27.37
C ALA A 68 -57.95 4.08 -27.65
N LEU A 69 -58.55 3.25 -26.79
CA LEU A 69 -58.69 1.81 -27.03
C LEU A 69 -59.59 1.52 -28.24
N GLU A 70 -60.71 2.22 -28.36
CA GLU A 70 -61.61 2.13 -29.52
C GLU A 70 -60.88 2.44 -30.83
N ASN A 71 -60.10 3.52 -30.88
CA ASN A 71 -59.30 3.89 -32.05
C ASN A 71 -58.21 2.85 -32.36
N MET A 72 -57.51 2.35 -31.34
CA MET A 72 -56.48 1.31 -31.50
C MET A 72 -57.06 0.00 -32.05
N LEU A 73 -58.20 -0.44 -31.51
CA LEU A 73 -58.93 -1.60 -32.01
C LEU A 73 -59.45 -1.36 -33.43
N GLY A 74 -59.99 -0.18 -33.72
CA GLY A 74 -60.43 0.21 -35.06
C GLY A 74 -59.31 0.11 -36.10
N LEU A 75 -58.13 0.67 -35.81
CA LEU A 75 -56.94 0.57 -36.67
C LEU A 75 -56.48 -0.89 -36.84
N SER A 76 -56.50 -1.68 -35.77
CA SER A 76 -56.13 -3.10 -35.80
C SER A 76 -57.12 -3.92 -36.65
N PHE A 77 -58.42 -3.70 -36.51
CA PHE A 77 -59.43 -4.37 -37.32
C PHE A 77 -59.36 -3.95 -38.79
N LEU A 78 -59.12 -2.66 -39.09
CA LEU A 78 -58.87 -2.23 -40.46
C LEU A 78 -57.66 -2.96 -41.06
N SER A 79 -56.56 -3.09 -40.32
CA SER A 79 -55.37 -3.84 -40.76
C SER A 79 -55.62 -5.35 -40.97
N VAL A 80 -56.58 -5.94 -40.26
CA VAL A 80 -56.96 -7.36 -40.45
C VAL A 80 -57.94 -7.52 -41.62
N LEU A 81 -58.87 -6.58 -41.78
CA LEU A 81 -59.87 -6.57 -42.86
C LEU A 81 -59.26 -6.20 -44.23
N THR A 82 -58.17 -5.44 -44.28
CA THR A 82 -57.41 -5.22 -45.52
C THR A 82 -56.67 -6.50 -45.97
N LEU A 83 -56.16 -7.28 -45.03
CA LEU A 83 -55.45 -8.55 -45.30
C LEU A 83 -56.39 -9.70 -45.68
N LYS A 84 -57.64 -9.71 -45.17
CA LYS A 84 -58.63 -10.77 -45.44
C LYS A 84 -59.36 -10.54 -46.77
N ASN A 85 -59.08 -11.38 -47.78
CA ASN A 85 -59.61 -11.19 -49.15
C ASN A 85 -61.06 -11.64 -49.41
N LYS A 86 -61.70 -12.38 -48.49
CA LYS A 86 -63.09 -12.88 -48.60
C LYS A 86 -63.89 -12.51 -47.36
N ASP A 87 -65.21 -12.43 -47.44
CA ASP A 87 -66.13 -12.31 -46.28
C ASP A 87 -65.83 -11.13 -45.33
N LYS A 88 -65.39 -10.00 -45.89
CA LYS A 88 -65.01 -8.79 -45.13
C LYS A 88 -66.16 -8.25 -44.28
N GLU A 89 -67.35 -8.19 -44.85
CA GLU A 89 -68.57 -7.64 -44.22
C GLU A 89 -69.00 -8.42 -42.97
N GLU A 90 -69.04 -9.76 -43.05
CA GLU A 90 -69.38 -10.62 -41.91
C GLU A 90 -68.29 -10.58 -40.82
N SER A 91 -67.03 -10.55 -41.25
CA SER A 91 -65.88 -10.39 -40.35
C SER A 91 -65.95 -9.06 -39.60
N GLN A 92 -66.28 -7.97 -40.29
CA GLN A 92 -66.42 -6.64 -39.72
C GLN A 92 -67.58 -6.58 -38.71
N LYS A 93 -68.72 -7.23 -39.00
CA LYS A 93 -69.83 -7.38 -38.05
C LYS A 93 -69.41 -8.12 -36.78
N HIS A 94 -68.71 -9.25 -36.92
CA HIS A 94 -68.23 -10.03 -35.77
C HIS A 94 -67.19 -9.27 -34.93
N LEU A 95 -66.21 -8.61 -35.58
CA LEU A 95 -65.22 -7.78 -34.91
C LEU A 95 -65.84 -6.57 -34.19
N ASN A 96 -66.88 -5.94 -34.77
CA ASN A 96 -67.61 -4.86 -34.12
C ASN A 96 -68.42 -5.33 -32.90
N LEU A 97 -69.00 -6.54 -32.94
CA LEU A 97 -69.66 -7.13 -31.76
C LEU A 97 -68.64 -7.35 -30.62
N LEU A 98 -67.50 -7.97 -30.95
CA LEU A 98 -66.42 -8.22 -30.00
C LEU A 98 -65.83 -6.92 -29.44
N LYS A 99 -65.64 -5.90 -30.29
CA LYS A 99 -65.23 -4.54 -29.90
C LYS A 99 -66.16 -3.96 -28.83
N ASN A 100 -67.47 -4.01 -29.07
CA ASN A 100 -68.46 -3.41 -28.18
C ASN A 100 -68.53 -4.16 -26.83
N GLN A 101 -68.44 -5.49 -26.85
CA GLN A 101 -68.37 -6.31 -25.64
C GLN A 101 -67.10 -6.03 -24.83
N PHE A 102 -65.94 -5.94 -25.50
CA PHE A 102 -64.66 -5.63 -24.87
C PHE A 102 -64.66 -4.22 -24.25
N LEU A 103 -65.11 -3.20 -24.99
CA LEU A 103 -65.19 -1.83 -24.49
C LEU A 103 -66.17 -1.69 -23.31
N ALA A 104 -67.28 -2.45 -23.31
CA ALA A 104 -68.21 -2.51 -22.18
C ALA A 104 -67.56 -3.11 -20.93
N GLN A 105 -66.75 -4.17 -21.08
CA GLN A 105 -65.94 -4.71 -19.97
C GLN A 105 -64.89 -3.70 -19.49
N CYS A 106 -64.16 -3.06 -20.41
CA CYS A 106 -63.16 -2.03 -20.07
C CYS A 106 -63.75 -0.82 -19.35
N ALA A 107 -65.00 -0.44 -19.63
CA ALA A 107 -65.70 0.63 -18.90
C ALA A 107 -66.02 0.26 -17.44
N GLN A 108 -66.20 -1.03 -17.15
CA GLN A 108 -66.45 -1.56 -15.79
C GLN A 108 -65.16 -1.82 -15.00
N LEU A 109 -64.01 -1.98 -15.68
CA LEU A 109 -62.72 -2.14 -15.04
C LEU A 109 -62.34 -0.86 -14.28
N SER A 110 -62.20 -0.99 -12.97
CA SER A 110 -61.59 0.02 -12.11
C SER A 110 -60.08 -0.09 -12.20
N VAL A 111 -59.40 1.01 -12.51
CA VAL A 111 -57.95 1.05 -12.75
C VAL A 111 -57.28 1.98 -11.71
N PRO A 112 -56.08 1.64 -11.19
CA PRO A 112 -55.30 2.57 -10.38
C PRO A 112 -55.06 3.89 -11.12
N PRO A 113 -55.26 5.07 -10.48
CA PRO A 113 -55.09 6.36 -11.12
C PRO A 113 -53.59 6.72 -11.30
N ARG A 114 -52.91 6.05 -12.24
CA ARG A 114 -51.57 6.43 -12.71
C ARG A 114 -51.67 7.73 -13.51
N LYS A 115 -50.88 8.74 -13.17
CA LYS A 115 -50.82 9.99 -13.94
C LYS A 115 -49.87 9.76 -15.12
N TYR A 116 -50.22 10.23 -16.31
CA TYR A 116 -49.34 10.13 -17.48
C TYR A 116 -47.96 10.80 -17.25
N GLY A 117 -47.92 11.86 -16.44
CA GLY A 117 -46.67 12.48 -15.98
C GLY A 117 -45.74 11.54 -15.21
N ASP A 118 -46.27 10.54 -14.49
CA ASP A 118 -45.45 9.56 -13.78
C ASP A 118 -44.66 8.70 -14.78
N ILE A 119 -45.25 8.37 -15.93
CA ILE A 119 -44.60 7.59 -17.01
C ILE A 119 -43.51 8.41 -17.69
N ILE A 120 -43.78 9.70 -17.97
CA ILE A 120 -42.76 10.62 -18.51
C ILE A 120 -41.59 10.75 -17.52
N ASN A 121 -41.88 10.93 -16.23
CA ASN A 121 -40.87 11.05 -15.18
C ASN A 121 -40.00 9.78 -15.09
N VAL A 122 -40.59 8.57 -15.16
CA VAL A 122 -39.84 7.31 -15.23
C VAL A 122 -38.95 7.26 -16.48
N SER A 123 -39.43 7.70 -17.65
CA SER A 123 -38.63 7.71 -18.88
C SER A 123 -37.45 8.70 -18.80
N TYR A 124 -37.62 9.83 -18.09
CA TYR A 124 -36.56 10.80 -17.86
C TYR A 124 -35.53 10.28 -16.86
N GLN A 125 -35.98 9.67 -15.75
CA GLN A 125 -35.11 9.03 -14.77
C GLN A 125 -34.26 7.94 -15.41
N PHE A 126 -34.86 7.06 -16.22
CA PHE A 126 -34.14 6.02 -16.96
C PHE A 126 -33.05 6.60 -17.88
N LYS A 127 -33.34 7.69 -18.60
CA LYS A 127 -32.34 8.36 -19.45
C LYS A 127 -31.21 9.00 -18.64
N ALA A 128 -31.50 9.57 -17.48
CA ALA A 128 -30.49 10.14 -16.59
C ALA A 128 -29.62 9.05 -15.96
N GLU A 129 -30.22 7.94 -15.55
CA GLU A 129 -29.54 6.77 -14.97
C GLU A 129 -28.68 6.03 -16.00
N SER A 130 -29.14 5.86 -17.24
CA SER A 130 -28.33 5.31 -18.34
C SER A 130 -27.06 6.14 -18.56
N LYS A 131 -27.18 7.47 -18.68
CA LYS A 131 -26.02 8.37 -18.82
C LYS A 131 -25.07 8.28 -17.64
N LYS A 132 -25.59 8.19 -16.42
CA LYS A 132 -24.78 7.98 -15.21
C LYS A 132 -24.07 6.62 -15.22
N SER A 133 -24.74 5.57 -15.68
CA SER A 133 -24.15 4.22 -15.82
C SER A 133 -23.03 4.20 -16.87
N GLU A 134 -23.25 4.82 -18.04
CA GLU A 134 -22.23 4.96 -19.08
C GLU A 134 -20.99 5.73 -18.60
N GLN A 135 -21.18 6.83 -17.86
CA GLN A 135 -20.09 7.55 -17.21
C GLN A 135 -19.37 6.69 -16.17
N SER A 136 -20.13 5.99 -15.31
CA SER A 136 -19.60 5.10 -14.29
C SER A 136 -18.79 3.94 -14.86
N LYS A 137 -19.19 3.41 -16.03
CA LYS A 137 -18.43 2.37 -16.75
C LYS A 137 -17.08 2.91 -17.23
N LYS A 138 -17.07 4.08 -17.88
CA LYS A 138 -15.81 4.73 -18.34
C LYS A 138 -14.86 5.04 -17.19
N THR A 139 -15.38 5.48 -16.04
CA THR A 139 -14.53 5.69 -14.84
C THR A 139 -14.01 4.39 -14.23
N LEU A 140 -14.76 3.28 -14.35
CA LEU A 140 -14.33 1.98 -13.87
C LEU A 140 -13.26 1.37 -14.79
N GLU A 141 -13.46 1.47 -16.11
CA GLU A 141 -12.50 1.07 -17.15
C GLU A 141 -11.15 1.79 -16.99
N ALA A 142 -11.17 3.12 -16.83
CA ALA A 142 -9.95 3.90 -16.56
C ALA A 142 -9.26 3.52 -15.23
N LEU A 143 -10.02 3.12 -14.21
CA LEU A 143 -9.47 2.65 -12.93
C LEU A 143 -8.87 1.24 -13.06
N GLU A 144 -9.48 0.36 -13.85
CA GLU A 144 -8.97 -0.97 -14.16
C GLU A 144 -7.65 -0.88 -14.95
N GLU A 145 -7.59 -0.02 -15.98
CA GLU A 145 -6.36 0.29 -16.73
C GLU A 145 -5.25 0.84 -15.82
N ASN A 146 -5.59 1.79 -14.94
CA ASN A 146 -4.63 2.34 -13.98
C ASN A 146 -4.12 1.26 -13.01
N THR A 147 -5.01 0.41 -12.49
CA THR A 147 -4.65 -0.70 -11.60
C THR A 147 -3.74 -1.70 -12.32
N ARG A 148 -4.07 -2.09 -13.55
CA ARG A 148 -3.26 -2.96 -14.41
C ARG A 148 -1.88 -2.36 -14.67
N SER A 149 -1.79 -1.05 -14.88
CA SER A 149 -0.50 -0.36 -15.05
C SER A 149 0.34 -0.38 -13.77
N ILE A 150 -0.27 -0.12 -12.60
CA ILE A 150 0.43 -0.18 -11.30
C ILE A 150 0.91 -1.59 -10.98
N VAL A 151 0.10 -2.62 -11.29
CA VAL A 151 0.50 -4.03 -11.12
C VAL A 151 1.70 -4.35 -12.01
N GLY A 152 1.67 -3.97 -13.29
CA GLY A 152 2.83 -4.18 -14.19
C GLY A 152 4.10 -3.46 -13.74
N THR A 153 4.01 -2.23 -13.20
CA THR A 153 5.19 -1.55 -12.65
C THR A 153 5.69 -2.19 -11.35
N LEU A 154 4.80 -2.80 -10.56
CA LEU A 154 5.17 -3.54 -9.35
C LEU A 154 5.87 -4.87 -9.68
N GLU A 155 5.34 -5.65 -10.62
CA GLU A 155 5.97 -6.87 -11.16
C GLU A 155 7.37 -6.57 -11.73
N GLU A 156 7.51 -5.47 -12.49
CA GLU A 156 8.80 -4.98 -12.95
C GLU A 156 9.78 -4.63 -11.81
N MET A 157 9.27 -4.10 -10.69
CA MET A 157 10.09 -3.77 -9.52
C MET A 157 10.50 -5.02 -8.74
N GLU A 158 9.62 -6.02 -8.64
CA GLU A 158 9.90 -7.33 -8.06
C GLU A 158 11.04 -8.03 -8.81
N VAL A 159 10.96 -8.14 -10.15
CA VAL A 159 12.05 -8.70 -10.97
C VAL A 159 13.37 -7.92 -10.82
N LYS A 160 13.32 -6.61 -10.62
CA LYS A 160 14.52 -5.78 -10.36
C LYS A 160 15.09 -6.03 -8.96
N MET A 161 14.24 -6.28 -7.97
CA MET A 161 14.60 -6.63 -6.60
C MET A 161 15.26 -8.00 -6.54
N ASP A 162 14.65 -9.04 -7.11
CA ASP A 162 15.19 -10.40 -7.17
C ASP A 162 16.57 -10.42 -7.84
N ARG A 163 16.71 -9.69 -8.95
CA ARG A 163 17.99 -9.54 -9.66
C ARG A 163 19.05 -8.82 -8.83
N LEU A 164 18.65 -7.93 -7.91
CA LEU A 164 19.58 -7.26 -7.00
C LEU A 164 19.93 -8.16 -5.82
N GLU A 165 18.97 -8.90 -5.26
CA GLU A 165 19.21 -9.89 -4.22
C GLU A 165 20.18 -10.97 -4.70
N GLU A 166 20.01 -11.48 -5.92
CA GLU A 166 20.92 -12.46 -6.52
C GLU A 166 22.36 -11.92 -6.63
N LYS A 167 22.53 -10.65 -7.04
CA LYS A 167 23.85 -10.00 -7.05
C LYS A 167 24.43 -9.87 -5.65
N CYS A 168 23.61 -9.51 -4.66
CA CYS A 168 24.02 -9.44 -3.26
C CYS A 168 24.40 -10.82 -2.70
N ARG A 169 23.73 -11.90 -3.13
CA ARG A 169 24.07 -13.28 -2.79
C ARG A 169 25.44 -13.68 -3.36
N ILE A 170 25.67 -13.42 -4.65
CA ILE A 170 26.96 -13.70 -5.32
C ILE A 170 28.10 -12.88 -4.69
N LEU A 171 27.85 -11.60 -4.36
CA LEU A 171 28.86 -10.78 -3.69
C LEU A 171 29.16 -11.26 -2.27
N ARG A 172 28.15 -11.76 -1.53
CA ARG A 172 28.38 -12.37 -0.21
C ARG A 172 29.22 -13.63 -0.30
N SER A 173 28.91 -14.58 -1.20
CA SER A 173 29.71 -15.80 -1.33
C SER A 173 31.15 -15.52 -1.80
N ARG A 174 31.33 -14.49 -2.64
CA ARG A 174 32.67 -14.06 -3.06
C ARG A 174 33.47 -13.41 -1.91
N ILE A 175 32.82 -12.63 -1.05
CA ILE A 175 33.48 -12.08 0.14
C ILE A 175 33.87 -13.21 1.09
N GLU A 176 33.00 -14.21 1.28
CA GLU A 176 33.28 -15.42 2.08
C GLU A 176 34.47 -16.22 1.54
N GLU A 177 34.55 -16.42 0.21
CA GLU A 177 35.70 -17.06 -0.48
C GLU A 177 36.99 -16.23 -0.35
N GLU A 178 36.92 -14.90 -0.51
CA GLU A 178 38.08 -14.01 -0.33
C GLU A 178 38.53 -13.93 1.14
N GLU A 179 37.61 -14.06 2.10
CA GLU A 179 37.90 -14.15 3.54
C GLU A 179 38.52 -15.51 3.93
N GLU A 180 38.02 -16.63 3.40
CA GLU A 180 38.62 -17.96 3.61
C GLU A 180 40.05 -18.01 3.06
N ASN A 181 40.26 -17.56 1.82
CA ASN A 181 41.59 -17.46 1.21
C ASN A 181 42.52 -16.52 2.02
N ALA A 182 42.02 -15.38 2.49
CA ALA A 182 42.78 -14.51 3.39
C ALA A 182 43.13 -15.20 4.71
N GLN A 183 42.23 -16.01 5.28
CA GLN A 183 42.52 -16.82 6.48
C GLN A 183 43.57 -17.90 6.21
N GLU A 184 43.53 -18.59 5.06
CA GLU A 184 44.59 -19.54 4.67
C GLU A 184 45.94 -18.84 4.51
N ILE A 185 45.98 -17.70 3.81
CA ILE A 185 47.18 -16.87 3.64
C ILE A 185 47.69 -16.35 4.99
N LEU A 186 46.82 -16.09 5.97
CA LEU A 186 47.18 -15.66 7.33
C LEU A 186 47.50 -16.83 8.28
N GLN A 187 47.11 -18.05 7.95
CA GLN A 187 47.58 -19.26 8.63
C GLN A 187 48.97 -19.69 8.12
N LEU A 188 49.28 -19.47 6.84
CA LEU A 188 50.61 -19.69 6.27
C LEU A 188 51.78 -19.06 7.07
N PRO A 189 51.74 -17.80 7.53
CA PRO A 189 52.78 -17.22 8.36
C PRO A 189 52.88 -17.83 9.76
N ASN A 190 51.91 -18.61 10.26
CA ASN A 190 52.18 -19.44 11.44
C ASN A 190 53.19 -20.57 11.15
N GLN A 191 53.46 -20.88 9.87
CA GLN A 191 54.62 -21.65 9.40
C GLN A 191 55.75 -20.80 8.78
N THR A 192 55.47 -19.57 8.33
CA THR A 192 56.43 -18.74 7.55
C THR A 192 56.51 -17.26 7.91
N VAL A 193 56.15 -16.85 9.13
CA VAL A 193 56.83 -15.72 9.79
C VAL A 193 58.31 -16.02 9.61
N LEU A 194 59.03 -15.09 8.97
CA LEU A 194 60.43 -15.17 8.53
C LEU A 194 61.12 -16.43 9.04
N ARG A 195 61.53 -17.37 8.14
CA ARG A 195 62.28 -18.61 8.48
C ARG A 195 63.69 -18.32 9.01
N LEU A 196 63.74 -17.51 10.06
CA LEU A 196 64.82 -17.34 11.00
C LEU A 196 64.87 -18.64 11.79
N PRO A 197 66.05 -19.24 11.99
CA PRO A 197 66.21 -20.27 13.00
C PRO A 197 65.64 -19.74 14.32
N VAL A 198 64.82 -20.55 15.00
CA VAL A 198 64.42 -20.25 16.38
C VAL A 198 65.71 -20.14 17.17
N LEU A 199 66.09 -18.91 17.52
CA LEU A 199 67.28 -18.68 18.34
C LEU A 199 67.05 -19.44 19.66
N PRO A 200 67.96 -20.36 20.03
CA PRO A 200 67.79 -21.12 21.26
C PRO A 200 67.65 -20.13 22.42
N PRO A 201 66.68 -20.31 23.33
CA PRO A 201 66.51 -19.42 24.47
C PRO A 201 67.84 -19.34 25.22
N ARG A 202 68.42 -18.13 25.27
CA ARG A 202 69.77 -17.90 25.81
C ARG A 202 69.86 -18.53 27.20
N PRO A 203 70.81 -19.45 27.47
CA PRO A 203 70.97 -20.01 28.80
C PRO A 203 71.25 -18.86 29.77
N ALA A 204 70.52 -18.81 30.89
CA ALA A 204 70.54 -17.66 31.81
C ALA A 204 71.93 -17.34 32.42
N ASN A 205 72.89 -18.26 32.28
CA ASN A 205 74.25 -18.15 32.80
C ASN A 205 75.29 -17.75 31.73
N GLU A 206 74.93 -17.54 30.46
CA GLU A 206 75.87 -17.01 29.46
C GLU A 206 76.00 -15.49 29.60
N PRO A 207 77.19 -14.97 29.98
CA PRO A 207 77.42 -13.53 30.08
C PRO A 207 77.10 -12.86 28.74
N SER A 208 76.60 -11.63 28.75
CA SER A 208 76.32 -10.91 27.50
C SER A 208 77.59 -10.81 26.64
N LEU A 209 77.44 -10.74 25.30
CA LEU A 209 78.59 -10.51 24.40
C LEU A 209 79.35 -9.24 24.82
N GLN A 210 78.61 -8.24 25.29
CA GLN A 210 79.10 -7.01 25.90
C GLN A 210 79.98 -7.28 27.13
N GLU A 211 79.54 -8.09 28.11
CA GLU A 211 80.38 -8.48 29.26
C GLU A 211 81.64 -9.25 28.84
N HIS A 212 81.55 -10.11 27.82
CA HIS A 212 82.71 -10.84 27.32
C HIS A 212 83.72 -9.87 26.67
N MET A 213 83.26 -8.94 25.84
CA MET A 213 84.10 -7.88 25.25
C MET A 213 84.68 -6.95 26.32
N MET A 214 83.92 -6.58 27.36
CA MET A 214 84.41 -5.76 28.47
C MET A 214 85.49 -6.45 29.31
N LYS A 215 85.52 -7.79 29.36
CA LYS A 215 86.58 -8.57 30.02
C LYS A 215 87.87 -8.66 29.19
N MET A 216 87.80 -8.49 27.86
CA MET A 216 88.97 -8.53 26.98
C MET A 216 89.66 -7.18 26.78
N VAL A 217 88.98 -6.06 27.06
CA VAL A 217 89.50 -4.70 26.88
C VAL A 217 90.15 -4.20 28.17
N ALA A 218 91.40 -3.72 28.09
CA ALA A 218 92.19 -3.31 29.26
C ALA A 218 91.63 -2.09 30.05
N ASN A 219 90.77 -1.26 29.44
CA ASN A 219 90.12 -0.11 30.08
C ASN A 219 88.66 0.06 29.60
N PRO A 220 87.71 -0.77 30.07
CA PRO A 220 86.34 -0.78 29.53
C PRO A 220 85.56 0.50 29.90
N SER A 221 85.82 1.09 31.06
CA SER A 221 85.13 2.29 31.55
C SER A 221 85.44 3.56 30.74
N ALA A 222 86.65 3.65 30.16
CA ALA A 222 87.03 4.76 29.28
C ALA A 222 86.37 4.64 27.90
N LEU A 223 86.36 3.42 27.34
CA LEU A 223 85.76 3.14 26.03
C LEU A 223 84.24 3.34 26.04
N VAL A 224 83.55 2.88 27.09
CA VAL A 224 82.10 3.13 27.27
C VAL A 224 81.80 4.62 27.35
N LYS A 225 82.61 5.41 28.06
CA LYS A 225 82.42 6.87 28.13
C LYS A 225 82.63 7.53 26.76
N ALA A 226 83.67 7.15 26.02
CA ALA A 226 83.92 7.67 24.67
C ALA A 226 82.76 7.36 23.70
N LEU A 227 82.20 6.15 23.74
CA LEU A 227 81.02 5.79 22.94
C LEU A 227 79.74 6.49 23.40
N GLN A 228 79.63 6.86 24.69
CA GLN A 228 78.48 7.61 25.21
C GLN A 228 78.54 9.11 24.93
N THR A 229 79.74 9.66 24.69
CA THR A 229 79.91 11.07 24.28
C THR A 229 79.73 11.31 22.78
N ASP A 230 79.63 10.25 21.98
CA ASP A 230 79.43 10.37 20.53
C ASP A 230 77.96 10.68 20.20
N LEU A 231 77.74 11.77 19.46
CA LEU A 231 76.41 12.29 19.10
C LEU A 231 75.55 11.23 18.40
N VAL A 232 76.20 10.39 17.57
CA VAL A 232 75.55 9.33 16.80
C VAL A 232 74.89 8.27 17.72
N VAL A 233 75.48 7.99 18.89
CA VAL A 233 74.95 6.99 19.82
C VAL A 233 73.73 7.53 20.56
N GLU A 234 73.68 8.84 20.83
CA GLU A 234 72.53 9.48 21.46
C GLU A 234 71.33 9.58 20.49
N ASP A 235 71.57 9.89 19.21
CA ASP A 235 70.56 9.84 18.15
C ASP A 235 70.01 8.42 17.95
N VAL A 236 70.88 7.39 17.92
CA VAL A 236 70.44 5.99 17.83
C VAL A 236 69.63 5.55 19.06
N ARG A 237 69.97 6.05 20.27
CA ARG A 237 69.20 5.78 21.49
C ARG A 237 67.82 6.45 21.47
N THR A 238 67.73 7.71 21.04
CA THR A 238 66.43 8.39 20.93
C THR A 238 65.56 7.72 19.86
N PHE A 239 66.14 7.34 18.71
CA PHE A 239 65.46 6.54 17.69
C PHE A 239 64.95 5.20 18.24
N LEU A 240 65.80 4.42 18.91
CA LEU A 240 65.41 3.12 19.48
C LEU A 240 64.32 3.27 20.55
N THR A 241 64.41 4.26 21.45
CA THR A 241 63.38 4.46 22.48
C THR A 241 62.05 4.96 21.91
N LEU A 242 62.06 5.70 20.80
CA LEU A 242 60.84 6.05 20.06
C LEU A 242 60.24 4.82 19.35
N ALA A 243 61.08 3.97 18.74
CA ALA A 243 60.62 2.75 18.08
C ALA A 243 59.95 1.77 19.06
N HIS A 244 60.55 1.55 20.25
CA HIS A 244 59.94 0.70 21.28
C HIS A 244 58.59 1.26 21.75
N LYS A 245 58.50 2.57 22.03
CA LYS A 245 57.23 3.22 22.38
C LYS A 245 56.15 3.07 21.30
N GLN A 246 56.52 3.06 20.02
CA GLN A 246 55.57 2.82 18.92
C GLN A 246 55.11 1.35 18.89
N VAL A 247 56.00 0.37 19.11
CA VAL A 247 55.65 -1.04 19.19
C VAL A 247 54.71 -1.30 20.38
N ASP A 248 55.03 -0.78 21.55
CA ASP A 248 54.21 -0.90 22.77
C ASP A 248 52.83 -0.24 22.56
N ALA A 249 52.78 0.92 21.89
CA ALA A 249 51.52 1.58 21.54
C ALA A 249 50.68 0.77 20.54
N VAL A 250 51.30 0.11 19.56
CA VAL A 250 50.57 -0.76 18.60
C VAL A 250 50.07 -2.03 19.29
N GLN A 251 50.85 -2.63 20.20
CA GLN A 251 50.43 -3.83 20.94
C GLN A 251 49.31 -3.52 21.95
N THR A 252 49.36 -2.39 22.64
CA THR A 252 48.27 -1.96 23.54
C THR A 252 46.98 -1.66 22.78
N ASN A 253 47.04 -0.88 21.69
CA ASN A 253 45.86 -0.59 20.85
C ASN A 253 45.24 -1.86 20.21
N ARG A 254 46.06 -2.87 19.87
CA ARG A 254 45.57 -4.15 19.33
C ARG A 254 44.81 -4.97 20.36
N ASN A 255 45.20 -4.89 21.63
CA ASN A 255 44.53 -5.60 22.72
C ASN A 255 43.21 -4.92 23.13
N THR A 256 43.08 -3.59 22.95
CA THR A 256 41.84 -2.83 23.25
C THR A 256 40.79 -2.85 22.14
N LEU A 257 41.05 -3.50 21.00
CA LEU A 257 40.10 -3.66 19.89
C LEU A 257 39.42 -5.05 19.89
N LEU A 258 39.65 -5.84 20.95
CA LEU A 258 39.17 -7.22 21.12
C LEU A 258 38.27 -7.40 22.36
N ASP A 259 37.93 -6.29 23.03
CA ASP A 259 36.87 -6.14 24.05
C ASP A 259 35.77 -5.19 23.50
#